data_AF-A0A7S1TVH8-F1
#
_entry.id   AF-A0A7S1TVH8-F1
#
_cell.length_a   1.000
_cell.length_b   1.000
_cell.length_c   1.000
_cell.angle_alpha   90.00
_cell.angle_beta   90.00
_cell.angle_gamma   90.00
#
_symmetry.space_group_name_H-M   'P 1'
#
loop_
_entity.id
_entity.type
_entity.pdbx_description
1 polymer ?
#
loop_
_entity_poly.entity_id
_entity_poly.type
_entity_poly.pdbx_seq_one_letter_code
_entity_poly.pdbx_strand_id
1 'polypeptide(L)'
;IRRIHDQTGHGDSGALVVECFSGRCGNGTFSESHADDYARPQAGFADGHGTEARFNNPTGVTVDNTNGYVYVADRDNHLIRYITPHSFTYTLAGTLEYAETNPDG
;
A
#
# COMPACT_ATOMS: atom_id res chain seq x y z
N ILE A 1 7.68 -2.92 4.28
CA ILE A 1 8.25 -4.28 4.36
C ILE A 1 8.42 -4.78 2.93
N ARG A 2 9.63 -5.19 2.52
CA ARG A 2 9.90 -5.71 1.18
C ARG A 2 9.75 -7.22 1.24
N ARG A 3 8.93 -7.81 0.38
CA ARG A 3 8.94 -9.26 0.16
C ARG A 3 9.66 -9.49 -1.16
N ILE A 4 10.82 -10.12 -1.11
CA ILE A 4 11.53 -10.55 -2.32
C ILE A 4 11.05 -11.98 -2.57
N HIS A 5 10.30 -12.19 -3.65
CA HIS A 5 10.04 -13.53 -4.16
C HIS A 5 11.01 -13.79 -5.30
N ASP A 6 11.80 -14.85 -5.19
CA ASP A 6 12.64 -15.33 -6.26
C ASP A 6 11.76 -16.07 -7.29
N GLN A 7 11.69 -15.54 -8.51
CA GLN A 7 10.94 -16.11 -9.63
C GLN A 7 11.88 -16.88 -10.56
N THR A 8 12.84 -17.64 -10.03
CA THR A 8 13.66 -18.56 -10.84
C THR A 8 12.79 -19.68 -11.41
N GLY A 9 12.26 -19.48 -12.61
CA GLY A 9 11.49 -20.50 -13.31
C GLY A 9 10.93 -20.08 -14.66
N HIS A 10 10.85 -18.78 -14.94
CA HIS A 10 10.23 -18.28 -16.17
C HIS A 10 11.23 -17.50 -17.02
N GLY A 11 12.10 -18.20 -17.77
CA GLY A 11 12.78 -17.75 -19.00
C GLY A 11 13.71 -16.53 -18.96
N ASP A 12 13.55 -15.63 -18.01
CA ASP A 12 14.17 -14.33 -17.96
C ASP A 12 15.16 -14.33 -16.80
N SER A 13 16.39 -13.95 -17.13
CA SER A 13 17.53 -14.03 -16.23
C SER A 13 17.33 -13.08 -15.03
N GLY A 14 16.94 -13.62 -13.87
CA GLY A 14 17.16 -13.00 -12.56
C GLY A 14 16.62 -11.58 -12.36
N ALA A 15 15.39 -11.30 -12.83
CA ALA A 15 14.74 -10.03 -12.53
C ALA A 15 14.28 -9.99 -11.06
N LEU A 16 14.98 -9.20 -10.23
CA LEU A 16 14.49 -8.84 -8.89
C LEU A 16 13.23 -7.97 -9.04
N VAL A 17 12.06 -8.56 -8.88
CA VAL A 17 10.80 -7.81 -8.86
C VAL A 17 10.71 -7.06 -7.53
N VAL A 18 10.92 -5.74 -7.57
CA VAL A 18 10.72 -4.88 -6.42
C VAL A 18 9.26 -4.42 -6.39
N GLU A 19 8.42 -5.17 -5.68
CA GLU A 19 7.06 -4.74 -5.39
C GLU A 19 7.10 -3.57 -4.40
N CYS A 20 6.81 -2.37 -4.88
CA CYS A 20 6.87 -1.14 -4.10
C CYS A 20 5.59 -0.97 -3.28
N PHE A 21 5.67 -1.16 -1.95
CA PHE A 21 4.64 -0.65 -1.05
C PHE A 21 4.62 0.88 -1.15
N SER A 22 3.44 1.48 -1.41
CA SER A 22 3.18 2.92 -1.51
C SER A 22 3.65 3.69 -2.77
N GLY A 23 3.89 3.03 -3.91
CA GLY A 23 3.89 3.72 -5.21
C GLY A 23 4.98 4.77 -5.46
N ARG A 24 6.09 4.79 -4.71
CA ARG A 24 7.30 5.54 -5.08
C ARG A 24 8.51 4.63 -5.16
N CYS A 25 8.73 4.02 -6.33
CA CYS A 25 10.07 3.68 -6.74
C CYS A 25 10.81 5.00 -7.07
N GLY A 26 11.97 5.22 -6.46
CA GLY A 26 12.85 6.33 -6.82
C GLY A 26 13.27 6.24 -8.29
N ASN A 27 13.67 7.40 -8.83
CA ASN A 27 14.03 7.63 -10.23
C ASN A 27 15.00 6.54 -10.78
N GLY A 28 14.44 5.56 -11.50
CA GLY A 28 15.17 4.49 -12.18
C GLY A 28 14.52 4.27 -13.53
N THR A 29 15.28 4.49 -14.60
CA THR A 29 14.86 4.30 -15.99
C THR A 29 14.81 2.81 -16.30
N PHE A 30 13.67 2.16 -16.05
CA PHE A 30 13.42 0.82 -16.57
C PHE A 30 12.54 0.95 -17.81
N SER A 31 13.19 0.76 -18.95
CA SER A 31 12.61 0.76 -20.29
C SER A 31 11.96 -0.58 -20.59
N GLU A 32 10.91 -0.95 -19.85
CA GLU A 32 10.00 -1.99 -20.33
C GLU A 32 8.56 -1.55 -20.07
N SER A 33 7.88 -1.26 -21.16
CA SER A 33 6.45 -0.98 -21.23
C SER A 33 5.67 -2.27 -20.93
N HIS A 34 5.53 -2.60 -19.65
CA HIS A 34 4.49 -3.48 -19.11
C HIS A 34 3.56 -2.66 -18.21
N ALA A 35 3.24 -1.43 -18.64
CA ALA A 35 2.52 -0.44 -17.85
C ALA A 35 1.00 -0.67 -17.78
N ASP A 36 0.48 -1.68 -18.50
CA ASP A 36 -0.96 -1.81 -18.76
C ASP A 36 -1.67 -2.87 -17.90
N ASP A 37 -0.97 -3.71 -17.13
CA ASP A 37 -1.60 -4.80 -16.35
C ASP A 37 -1.32 -4.76 -14.83
N TYR A 38 -0.35 -3.99 -14.38
CA TYR A 38 -0.18 -3.71 -12.95
C TYR A 38 -1.04 -2.51 -12.57
N ALA A 39 -2.28 -2.78 -12.16
CA ALA A 39 -3.22 -1.77 -11.68
C ALA A 39 -2.51 -0.78 -10.76
N ARG A 40 -2.43 0.50 -11.17
CA ARG A 40 -1.78 1.54 -10.38
C ARG A 40 -2.45 1.56 -9.00
N PRO A 41 -1.69 1.58 -7.90
CA PRO A 41 -2.28 1.71 -6.57
C PRO A 41 -3.16 2.97 -6.55
N GLN A 42 -4.46 2.77 -6.42
CA GLN A 42 -5.41 3.88 -6.41
C GLN A 42 -5.52 4.42 -4.99
N ALA A 43 -5.40 5.73 -4.84
CA ALA A 43 -5.64 6.38 -3.57
C ALA A 43 -7.10 6.17 -3.13
N GLY A 44 -7.30 5.96 -1.83
CA GLY A 44 -8.64 5.80 -1.27
C GLY A 44 -8.62 5.19 0.12
N PHE A 45 -9.78 4.75 0.58
CA PHE A 45 -9.96 4.10 1.87
C PHE A 45 -10.62 2.74 1.70
N ALA A 46 -9.93 1.69 2.15
CA ALA A 46 -10.46 0.36 2.32
C ALA A 46 -9.56 -0.42 3.28
N ASP A 47 -10.15 -1.02 4.31
CA ASP A 47 -9.53 -2.14 5.03
C ASP A 47 -9.67 -3.41 4.17
N GLY A 48 -8.80 -4.40 4.40
CA GLY A 48 -8.80 -5.62 3.58
C GLY A 48 -7.44 -6.28 3.47
N HIS A 49 -7.36 -7.34 2.65
CA HIS A 49 -6.17 -8.16 2.53
C HIS A 49 -5.28 -7.71 1.36
N GLY A 50 -3.99 -7.47 1.63
CA GLY A 50 -2.98 -7.19 0.60
C GLY A 50 -3.37 -6.04 -0.33
N THR A 51 -3.64 -6.35 -1.60
CA THR A 51 -4.01 -5.41 -2.65
C THR A 51 -5.48 -4.98 -2.61
N GLU A 52 -6.29 -5.43 -1.67
CA GLU A 52 -7.65 -4.92 -1.42
C GLU A 52 -7.60 -3.66 -0.54
N ALA A 53 -6.61 -3.56 0.35
CA ALA A 53 -6.43 -2.39 1.20
C ALA A 53 -6.08 -1.14 0.38
N ARG A 54 -6.63 0.00 0.77
CA ARG A 54 -6.37 1.31 0.14
C ARG A 54 -5.93 2.31 1.20
N PHE A 55 -4.98 3.14 0.79
CA PHE A 55 -4.41 4.24 1.57
C PHE A 55 -4.46 5.52 0.73
N ASN A 56 -4.43 6.67 1.38
CA ASN A 56 -4.41 7.97 0.75
C ASN A 56 -3.29 8.84 1.34
N ASN A 57 -2.23 9.00 0.54
CA ASN A 57 -1.04 9.78 0.89
C ASN A 57 -0.45 9.43 2.28
N PRO A 58 -0.10 8.15 2.54
CA PRO A 58 0.49 7.77 3.83
C PRO A 58 1.86 8.45 4.03
N THR A 59 2.10 9.00 5.22
CA THR A 59 3.30 9.83 5.49
C THR A 59 4.24 9.27 6.54
N GLY A 60 3.83 8.26 7.31
CA GLY A 60 4.63 7.69 8.38
C GLY A 60 4.41 6.19 8.52
N VAL A 61 5.47 5.47 8.91
CA VAL A 61 5.43 4.03 9.15
C VAL A 61 6.30 3.64 10.35
N THR A 62 5.81 2.74 11.18
CA THR A 62 6.58 2.10 12.27
C THR A 62 6.21 0.63 12.38
N VAL A 63 7.07 -0.16 13.05
CA VAL A 63 6.88 -1.60 13.23
C VAL A 63 6.90 -1.92 14.72
N ASP A 64 5.90 -2.65 15.20
CA ASP A 64 5.93 -3.32 16.50
C ASP A 64 6.68 -4.65 16.36
N ASN A 65 7.86 -4.73 16.97
CA ASN A 65 8.71 -5.92 16.91
C ASN A 65 8.17 -7.08 17.75
N THR A 66 7.24 -6.85 18.68
CA THR A 66 6.66 -7.91 19.51
C THR A 66 5.64 -8.73 18.73
N ASN A 67 4.73 -8.05 18.02
CA ASN A 67 3.65 -8.73 17.26
C ASN A 67 3.89 -8.76 15.74
N GLY A 68 4.88 -8.01 15.24
CA GLY A 68 5.17 -7.88 13.81
C GLY A 68 4.18 -6.97 13.07
N TYR A 69 3.44 -6.11 13.77
CA TYR A 69 2.48 -5.19 13.16
C TYR A 69 3.17 -3.98 12.55
N VAL A 70 2.69 -3.53 11.39
CA VAL A 70 3.12 -2.28 10.76
C VAL A 70 2.06 -1.24 10.97
N TYR A 71 2.38 -0.13 11.62
CA TYR A 71 1.47 1.00 11.76
C TYR A 71 1.78 2.05 10.70
N VAL A 72 0.73 2.62 10.12
CA VAL A 72 0.80 3.58 9.02
C VAL A 72 -0.03 4.80 9.36
N ALA A 73 0.56 6.00 9.22
CA ALA A 73 -0.17 7.25 9.27
C ALA A 73 -0.74 7.56 7.88
N ASP A 74 -2.05 7.38 7.70
CA ASP A 74 -2.78 7.50 6.45
C ASP A 74 -3.39 8.91 6.35
N ARG A 75 -2.51 9.87 6.00
CA ARG A 75 -2.70 11.30 6.26
C ARG A 75 -3.95 11.88 5.65
N ASP A 76 -4.17 11.66 4.36
CA ASP A 76 -5.29 12.30 3.65
C ASP A 76 -6.61 11.54 3.86
N ASN A 77 -6.56 10.38 4.55
CA ASN A 77 -7.76 9.73 5.11
C ASN A 77 -8.00 10.12 6.59
N HIS A 78 -7.08 10.85 7.23
CA HIS A 78 -7.11 11.16 8.66
C HIS A 78 -7.15 9.92 9.57
N LEU A 79 -6.49 8.83 9.16
CA LEU A 79 -6.50 7.55 9.88
C LEU A 79 -5.11 7.11 10.35
N ILE A 80 -5.09 6.36 11.44
CA ILE A 80 -3.99 5.48 11.80
C ILE A 80 -4.42 4.05 11.44
N ARG A 81 -3.64 3.41 10.58
CA ARG A 81 -3.89 2.05 10.08
C ARG A 81 -2.83 1.11 10.63
N TYR A 82 -3.14 -0.17 10.75
CA TYR A 82 -2.11 -1.18 11.00
C TYR A 82 -2.28 -2.41 10.11
N ILE A 83 -1.16 -3.05 9.79
CA ILE A 83 -1.07 -4.20 8.92
C ILE A 83 -0.52 -5.36 9.75
N THR A 84 -1.24 -6.47 9.72
CA THR A 84 -0.84 -7.72 10.39
C THR A 84 0.25 -8.46 9.59
N PRO A 85 0.96 -9.45 10.17
CA PRO A 85 1.94 -10.26 9.45
C PRO A 85 1.29 -11.10 8.33
N HIS A 86 -0.02 -11.33 8.46
CA HIS A 86 -0.86 -11.98 7.46
C HIS A 86 -1.40 -11.00 6.41
N SER A 87 -0.83 -9.79 6.28
CA SER A 87 -1.17 -8.80 5.23
C SER A 87 -2.59 -8.23 5.28
N PHE A 88 -3.33 -8.45 6.37
CA PHE A 88 -4.62 -7.77 6.56
C PHE A 88 -4.40 -6.38 7.16
N THR A 89 -5.07 -5.38 6.60
CA THR A 89 -5.05 -3.99 7.06
C THR A 89 -6.31 -3.65 7.84
N TYR A 90 -6.16 -3.01 8.99
CA TYR A 90 -7.24 -2.52 9.84
C TYR A 90 -7.08 -1.03 10.16
N THR A 91 -8.19 -0.36 10.40
CA THR A 91 -8.22 0.98 10.99
C THR A 91 -8.11 0.90 12.51
N LEU A 92 -7.09 1.54 13.09
CA LEU A 92 -6.88 1.62 14.53
C LEU A 92 -7.60 2.82 15.14
N ALA A 93 -7.48 3.98 14.50
CA ALA A 93 -7.97 5.24 15.01
C ALA A 93 -8.16 6.27 13.88
N GLY A 94 -8.91 7.33 14.18
CA GLY A 94 -9.23 8.40 13.24
C GLY A 94 -10.69 8.38 12.82
N THR A 95 -11.08 9.32 11.97
CA THR A 95 -12.44 9.44 11.46
C THR A 95 -12.35 9.75 9.98
N LEU A 96 -13.15 9.03 9.19
CA LEU A 96 -13.34 9.40 7.80
C LEU A 96 -14.14 10.70 7.77
N GLU A 97 -13.54 11.73 7.18
CA GLU A 97 -14.34 12.83 6.69
C GLU A 97 -15.08 12.30 5.45
N TYR A 98 -16.24 11.67 5.66
CA TYR A 98 -17.21 11.63 4.59
C TYR A 98 -17.52 13.08 4.31
N ALA A 99 -17.20 13.55 3.10
CA ALA A 99 -17.79 14.77 2.61
C ALA A 99 -19.30 14.52 2.64
N GLU A 100 -19.96 15.00 3.69
CA GLU A 100 -21.40 15.18 3.65
C GLU A 100 -21.61 16.12 2.47
N THR A 101 -22.04 15.57 1.34
CA THR A 101 -22.63 16.38 0.29
C THR A 101 -23.80 17.06 0.97
N ASN A 102 -23.60 18.32 1.35
CA ASN A 102 -24.61 19.13 2.01
C ASN A 102 -25.91 18.98 1.19
N PRO A 103 -26.97 18.36 1.73
CA PRO A 103 -28.17 18.04 0.95
C PRO A 103 -28.99 19.29 0.60
N ASP A 104 -28.55 20.47 1.05
CA ASP A 104 -29.31 21.72 1.03
C ASP A 104 -28.83 22.70 -0.05
N GLY A 105 -28.36 22.20 -1.19
CA GLY A 105 -28.07 23.01 -2.38
C GLY A 105 -29.33 23.60 -3.01
#